data_AF-A0A7C8IA94-F1
#
_entry.id   AF-A0A7C8IA94-F1
#
_cell.length_a   1.000
_cell.length_b   1.000
_cell.length_c   1.000
_cell.angle_alpha   90.00
_cell.angle_beta   90.00
_cell.angle_gamma   90.00
#
_symmetry.space_group_name_H-M   'P 1'
#
loop_
_entity.id
_entity.type
_entity.pdbx_description
1 polymer ?
#
loop_
_entity_poly.entity_id
_entity_poly.type
_entity_poly.pdbx_seq_one_letter_code
_entity_poly.pdbx_strand_id
1 'polypeptide(L)'
;MAGATFDDDAIADILYLARVNDISELEAFLTELSTQAKRSTAELVAAAVDPESKNSALHYAAANGHLEAINLLLSYSSDKAATPAPGLINAVNDAGNTALHWAALNGHLESVKRLVQLGADATIINKAGHDAVFGAEVNDKKEVVEWFLGAVDGLDTGVGQASEASVDTTKEGGVPGLQGTDHSNPIGADGLHTGSVEDLRRQMEGVQTKDGSSQGG
;
A
#
# COMPACT_ATOMS: atom_id res chain seq x y z
N MET A 1 16.64 -1.99 38.88
CA MET A 1 16.34 -2.13 37.45
C MET A 1 14.95 -1.55 37.26
N ALA A 2 14.85 -0.26 36.94
CA ALA A 2 13.58 0.32 36.53
C ALA A 2 13.23 -0.37 35.20
N GLY A 3 12.08 -1.03 35.13
CA GLY A 3 11.65 -1.68 33.88
C GLY A 3 11.50 -0.60 32.82
N ALA A 4 12.16 -0.73 31.68
CA ALA A 4 11.99 0.15 30.55
C ALA A 4 10.52 0.17 30.17
N THR A 5 9.91 1.34 30.32
CA THR A 5 8.56 1.64 29.88
C THR A 5 8.63 2.13 28.45
N PHE A 6 7.54 1.98 27.68
CA PHE A 6 7.45 2.65 26.39
C PHE A 6 7.16 4.13 26.63
N ASP A 7 8.22 4.91 26.84
CA ASP A 7 8.23 6.35 27.09
C ASP A 7 8.91 7.11 25.95
N ASP A 8 9.01 8.43 26.09
CA ASP A 8 9.55 9.32 25.06
C ASP A 8 11.02 9.03 24.74
N ASP A 9 11.81 8.56 25.72
CA ASP A 9 13.21 8.17 25.53
C ASP A 9 13.29 6.90 24.68
N ALA A 10 12.47 5.89 24.99
CA ALA A 10 12.41 4.66 24.19
C ALA A 10 11.95 4.92 22.74
N ILE A 11 11.03 5.87 22.54
CA ILE A 11 10.64 6.31 21.19
C ILE A 11 11.84 6.94 20.49
N ALA A 12 12.52 7.89 21.15
CA ALA A 12 13.68 8.58 20.59
C ALA A 12 14.80 7.59 20.19
N ASP A 13 15.05 6.56 21.00
CA ASP A 13 16.05 5.52 20.73
C ASP A 13 15.67 4.67 19.51
N ILE A 14 14.42 4.22 19.38
CA ILE A 14 13.96 3.48 18.18
C ILE A 14 14.17 4.32 16.91
N LEU A 15 13.76 5.60 16.96
CA LEU A 15 13.92 6.52 15.84
C LEU A 15 15.40 6.76 15.51
N TYR A 16 16.23 6.94 16.54
CA TYR A 16 17.66 7.17 16.41
C TYR A 16 18.38 5.97 15.77
N LEU A 17 18.16 4.77 16.29
CA LEU A 17 18.80 3.54 15.83
C LEU A 17 18.44 3.22 14.38
N ALA A 18 17.16 3.40 14.00
CA ALA A 18 16.72 3.29 12.61
C ALA A 18 17.38 4.35 11.70
N ARG A 19 17.55 5.58 12.20
CA ARG A 19 18.17 6.68 11.46
C ARG A 19 19.67 6.48 11.23
N VAL A 20 20.38 5.82 12.13
CA VAL A 20 21.84 5.55 12.00
C VAL A 20 22.17 4.18 11.43
N ASN A 21 21.14 3.37 11.11
CA ASN A 21 21.27 1.99 10.61
C ASN A 21 21.97 1.02 11.59
N ASP A 22 21.84 1.22 12.90
CA ASP A 22 22.34 0.25 13.87
C ASP A 22 21.31 -0.87 14.09
N ILE A 23 21.30 -1.81 13.14
CA ILE A 23 20.32 -2.90 13.09
C ILE A 23 20.44 -3.84 14.28
N SER A 24 21.67 -4.10 14.72
CA SER A 24 21.91 -5.05 15.81
C SER A 24 21.39 -4.48 17.13
N GLU A 25 21.67 -3.20 17.40
CA GLU A 25 21.17 -2.52 18.57
C GLU A 25 19.65 -2.27 18.48
N LEU A 26 19.12 -1.90 17.32
CA LEU A 26 17.68 -1.73 17.10
C LEU A 26 16.90 -3.02 17.38
N GLU A 27 17.33 -4.15 16.84
CA GLU A 27 16.67 -5.45 17.05
C GLU A 27 16.74 -5.89 18.52
N ALA A 28 17.90 -5.75 19.16
CA ALA A 28 18.08 -6.06 20.57
C ALA A 28 17.17 -5.19 21.45
N PHE A 29 17.14 -3.88 21.19
CA PHE A 29 16.35 -2.91 21.94
C PHE A 29 14.84 -3.18 21.79
N LEU A 30 14.35 -3.41 20.57
CA LEU A 30 12.94 -3.74 20.32
C LEU A 30 12.52 -5.05 21.01
N THR A 31 13.40 -6.06 21.03
CA THR A 31 13.14 -7.34 21.70
C THR A 31 13.05 -7.18 23.21
N GLU A 32 13.99 -6.43 23.79
CA GLU A 32 14.01 -6.11 25.21
C GLU A 32 12.75 -5.32 25.60
N LEU A 33 12.44 -4.26 24.86
CA LEU A 33 11.30 -3.39 25.12
C LEU A 33 9.96 -4.12 24.95
N SER A 34 9.83 -5.01 23.96
CA SER A 34 8.65 -5.86 23.77
C SER A 34 8.40 -6.74 25.00
N THR A 35 9.46 -7.34 25.54
CA THR A 35 9.40 -8.18 26.74
C THR A 35 8.99 -7.37 27.98
N GLN A 36 9.55 -6.17 28.14
CA GLN A 36 9.33 -5.33 29.33
C GLN A 36 7.97 -4.63 29.32
N ALA A 37 7.60 -4.02 28.19
CA ALA A 37 6.33 -3.32 28.01
C ALA A 37 5.14 -4.27 27.78
N LYS A 38 5.39 -5.57 27.54
CA LYS A 38 4.38 -6.59 27.19
C LYS A 38 3.54 -6.18 25.97
N ARG A 39 4.20 -5.59 24.97
CA ARG A 39 3.62 -5.15 23.70
C ARG A 39 4.29 -5.91 22.56
N SER A 40 3.61 -6.06 21.43
CA SER A 40 4.26 -6.67 20.25
C SER A 40 5.32 -5.72 19.68
N THR A 41 6.36 -6.25 19.04
CA THR A 41 7.35 -5.43 18.34
C THR A 41 6.69 -4.60 17.23
N ALA A 42 5.67 -5.14 16.57
CA ALA A 42 4.85 -4.44 15.58
C ALA A 42 4.20 -3.17 16.16
N GLU A 43 3.58 -3.28 17.34
CA GLU A 43 2.97 -2.13 18.03
C GLU A 43 4.01 -1.10 18.44
N LEU A 44 5.16 -1.52 18.95
CA LEU A 44 6.24 -0.62 19.35
C LEU A 44 6.79 0.16 18.16
N VAL A 45 7.06 -0.52 17.05
CA VAL A 45 7.56 0.10 15.82
C VAL A 45 6.52 1.06 15.22
N ALA A 46 5.24 0.68 15.21
CA ALA A 46 4.17 1.53 14.69
C ALA A 46 3.92 2.76 15.59
N ALA A 47 4.09 2.63 16.91
CA ALA A 47 3.93 3.71 17.86
C ALA A 47 5.16 4.61 17.99
N ALA A 48 6.34 4.16 17.55
CA ALA A 48 7.57 4.95 17.52
C ALA A 48 7.49 6.01 16.41
N VAL A 49 6.86 7.13 16.75
CA VAL A 49 6.71 8.30 15.90
C VAL A 49 7.23 9.54 16.61
N ASP A 50 7.96 10.37 15.87
CA ASP A 50 8.45 11.64 16.36
C ASP A 50 7.27 12.55 16.76
N PRO A 51 7.25 13.11 17.98
CA PRO A 51 6.08 13.82 18.49
C PRO A 51 5.80 15.13 17.73
N GLU A 52 6.83 15.77 17.18
CA GLU A 52 6.74 17.08 16.52
C GLU A 52 6.39 16.97 15.03
N SER A 53 6.98 16.00 14.33
CA SER A 53 6.87 15.86 12.88
C SER A 53 6.02 14.67 12.43
N LYS A 54 5.70 13.76 13.35
CA LYS A 54 5.07 12.44 13.08
C LYS A 54 5.89 11.56 12.13
N ASN A 55 7.18 11.83 11.97
CA ASN A 55 8.07 10.91 11.27
C ASN A 55 8.22 9.61 12.08
N SER A 56 7.95 8.48 11.44
CA SER A 56 8.25 7.16 12.02
C SER A 56 9.71 6.77 11.79
N ALA A 57 10.15 5.70 12.45
CA ALA A 57 11.46 5.08 12.19
C ALA A 57 11.67 4.77 10.70
N LEU A 58 10.61 4.37 9.99
CA LEU A 58 10.67 4.08 8.55
C LEU A 58 10.93 5.33 7.70
N HIS A 59 10.43 6.51 8.11
CA HIS A 59 10.72 7.77 7.43
C HIS A 59 12.21 8.09 7.52
N TYR A 60 12.81 7.99 8.71
CA TYR A 60 14.23 8.26 8.90
C TYR A 60 15.12 7.26 8.16
N ALA A 61 14.81 5.97 8.23
CA ALA A 61 15.54 4.94 7.50
C ALA A 61 15.48 5.17 5.98
N ALA A 62 14.30 5.50 5.45
CA ALA A 62 14.10 5.77 4.03
C ALA A 62 14.78 7.08 3.57
N ALA A 63 14.74 8.13 4.39
CA ALA A 63 15.42 9.39 4.11
C ALA A 63 16.93 9.23 3.98
N ASN A 64 17.53 8.24 4.65
CA ASN A 64 18.97 7.98 4.59
C ASN A 64 19.36 6.79 3.69
N GLY A 65 18.38 6.16 3.03
CA GLY A 65 18.63 5.02 2.14
C GLY A 65 19.06 3.74 2.86
N HIS A 66 18.70 3.59 4.14
CA HIS A 66 19.10 2.47 4.99
C HIS A 66 18.23 1.24 4.73
N LEU A 67 18.60 0.48 3.71
CA LEU A 67 17.83 -0.66 3.21
C LEU A 67 17.63 -1.76 4.28
N GLU A 68 18.64 -2.03 5.09
CA GLU A 68 18.57 -3.02 6.17
C GLU A 68 17.57 -2.60 7.23
N ALA A 69 17.57 -1.33 7.64
CA ALA A 69 16.60 -0.79 8.59
C ALA A 69 15.17 -0.84 8.05
N ILE A 70 14.97 -0.48 6.77
CA ILE A 70 13.67 -0.60 6.09
C ILE A 70 13.17 -2.05 6.16
N ASN A 71 14.02 -3.01 5.85
CA ASN A 71 13.67 -4.42 5.88
C ASN A 71 13.32 -4.91 7.29
N LEU A 72 14.13 -4.57 8.30
CA LEU A 72 13.87 -4.95 9.67
C LEU A 72 12.53 -4.38 10.17
N LEU A 73 12.32 -3.07 10.03
CA LEU A 73 11.11 -2.38 10.49
C LEU A 73 9.83 -2.95 9.86
N LEU A 74 9.86 -3.21 8.55
CA LEU A 74 8.72 -3.77 7.82
C LEU A 74 8.53 -5.27 8.09
N SER A 75 9.57 -6.00 8.51
CA SER A 75 9.44 -7.40 8.90
C SER A 75 8.54 -7.58 10.13
N TYR A 76 8.59 -6.65 11.09
CA TYR A 76 7.72 -6.66 12.27
C TYR A 76 6.30 -6.18 11.96
N SER A 77 6.12 -5.32 10.97
CA SER A 77 4.79 -4.81 10.57
C SER A 77 3.99 -5.81 9.72
N SER A 78 4.63 -6.91 9.28
CA SER A 78 4.05 -7.92 8.39
C SER A 78 3.45 -9.11 9.14
N ASP A 79 3.18 -8.99 10.44
CA ASP A 79 2.64 -10.09 11.23
C ASP A 79 1.32 -10.60 10.63
N LYS A 80 1.35 -11.86 10.21
CA LYS A 80 0.37 -12.54 9.35
C LYS A 80 -1.03 -12.74 9.97
N ALA A 81 -1.31 -12.13 11.11
CA ALA A 81 -2.55 -12.36 11.85
C ALA A 81 -3.36 -11.06 11.99
N ALA A 82 -4.31 -10.92 11.08
CA ALA A 82 -5.63 -10.36 11.34
C ALA A 82 -5.67 -9.03 12.12
N THR A 83 -5.19 -7.95 11.49
CA THR A 83 -5.83 -6.63 11.41
C THR A 83 -4.84 -5.71 10.70
N PRO A 84 -5.21 -4.99 9.63
CA PRO A 84 -4.31 -3.97 9.10
C PRO A 84 -4.25 -2.85 10.14
N ALA A 85 -3.22 -2.85 10.97
CA ALA A 85 -2.68 -1.58 11.44
C ALA A 85 -2.49 -0.71 10.19
N PRO A 86 -2.92 0.58 10.17
CA PRO A 86 -2.65 1.44 9.03
C PRO A 86 -1.17 1.30 8.68
N GLY A 87 -0.91 0.67 7.53
CA GLY A 87 0.34 -0.04 7.29
C GLY A 87 1.50 0.93 7.44
N LEU A 88 2.45 0.64 8.33
CA LEU A 88 3.64 1.46 8.58
C LEU A 88 4.26 1.97 7.27
N ILE A 89 4.23 1.12 6.23
CA ILE A 89 4.73 1.40 4.89
C ILE A 89 4.10 2.62 4.21
N ASN A 90 2.82 2.90 4.47
CA ASN A 90 2.05 4.01 3.90
C ASN A 90 1.63 5.03 4.97
N ALA A 91 2.18 4.94 6.18
CA ALA A 91 1.98 5.95 7.22
C ALA A 91 2.53 7.29 6.73
N VAL A 92 1.77 8.36 7.00
CA VAL A 92 2.13 9.72 6.63
C VAL A 92 2.55 10.53 7.84
N ASN A 93 3.57 11.37 7.68
CA ASN A 93 3.98 12.34 8.68
C ASN A 93 3.09 13.61 8.67
N ASP A 94 3.41 14.62 9.46
CA ASP A 94 2.62 15.86 9.53
C ASP A 94 2.60 16.68 8.24
N ALA A 95 3.57 16.48 7.34
CA ALA A 95 3.57 17.07 6.00
C ALA A 95 2.79 16.22 4.99
N GLY A 96 2.25 15.07 5.38
CA GLY A 96 1.61 14.11 4.48
C GLY A 96 2.60 13.24 3.70
N ASN A 97 3.90 13.31 3.99
CA ASN A 97 4.90 12.50 3.31
C ASN A 97 4.90 11.08 3.88
N THR A 98 5.06 10.09 3.01
CA THR A 98 5.36 8.69 3.38
C THR A 98 6.88 8.45 3.36
N ALA A 99 7.32 7.30 3.86
CA ALA A 99 8.72 6.87 3.71
C ALA A 99 9.19 6.84 2.24
N LEU A 100 8.31 6.48 1.31
CA LEU A 100 8.62 6.47 -0.12
C LEU A 100 8.91 7.88 -0.66
N HIS A 101 8.21 8.91 -0.17
CA HIS A 101 8.51 10.31 -0.53
C HIS A 101 9.94 10.67 -0.14
N TRP A 102 10.38 10.34 1.07
CA TRP A 102 11.72 10.66 1.55
C TRP A 102 12.82 9.90 0.79
N ALA A 103 12.62 8.60 0.53
CA ALA A 103 13.56 7.83 -0.28
C ALA A 103 13.70 8.39 -1.71
N ALA A 104 12.57 8.76 -2.33
CA ALA A 104 12.55 9.30 -3.68
C ALA A 104 13.16 10.70 -3.76
N LEU A 105 12.79 11.60 -2.83
CA LEU A 105 13.33 12.95 -2.69
C LEU A 105 14.87 12.94 -2.60
N ASN A 106 15.43 12.00 -1.85
CA ASN A 106 16.87 11.89 -1.62
C ASN A 106 17.61 11.01 -2.66
N GLY A 107 16.88 10.33 -3.56
CA GLY A 107 17.46 9.55 -4.65
C GLY A 107 17.93 8.14 -4.25
N HIS A 108 17.39 7.58 -3.17
CA HIS A 108 17.76 6.25 -2.69
C HIS A 108 17.03 5.16 -3.49
N LEU A 109 17.47 4.92 -4.72
CA LEU A 109 16.82 4.03 -5.68
C LEU A 109 16.53 2.63 -5.13
N GLU A 110 17.48 2.01 -4.46
CA GLU A 110 17.28 0.66 -3.91
C GLU A 110 16.25 0.63 -2.77
N SER A 111 16.20 1.67 -1.96
CA SER A 111 15.14 1.84 -0.95
C SER A 111 13.78 2.09 -1.59
N VAL A 112 13.71 2.91 -2.65
CA VAL A 112 12.49 3.14 -3.44
C VAL A 112 11.96 1.82 -4.00
N LYS A 113 12.81 1.07 -4.72
CA LYS A 113 12.49 -0.25 -5.26
C LYS A 113 11.94 -1.18 -4.18
N ARG A 114 12.63 -1.23 -3.04
CA ARG A 114 12.25 -2.14 -1.96
C ARG A 114 10.94 -1.77 -1.30
N LEU A 115 10.71 -0.48 -1.04
CA LEU A 115 9.45 -0.01 -0.47
C LEU A 115 8.28 -0.35 -1.41
N VAL A 116 8.41 -0.08 -2.72
CA VAL A 116 7.37 -0.44 -3.70
C VAL A 116 7.14 -1.95 -3.77
N GLN A 117 8.20 -2.76 -3.77
CA GLN A 117 8.08 -4.23 -3.71
C GLN A 117 7.35 -4.74 -2.47
N LEU A 118 7.44 -4.02 -1.36
CA LEU A 118 6.77 -4.34 -0.10
C LEU A 118 5.34 -3.77 -0.02
N GLY A 119 4.86 -3.11 -1.06
CA GLY A 119 3.49 -2.58 -1.15
C GLY A 119 3.34 -1.10 -0.78
N ALA A 120 4.42 -0.31 -0.84
CA ALA A 120 4.31 1.14 -0.71
C ALA A 120 3.50 1.72 -1.87
N ASP A 121 2.54 2.56 -1.55
CA ASP A 121 1.68 3.23 -2.53
C ASP A 121 2.34 4.52 -3.03
N ALA A 122 2.83 4.47 -4.28
CA ALA A 122 3.47 5.60 -4.95
C ALA A 122 2.48 6.69 -5.39
N THR A 123 1.16 6.45 -5.28
CA THR A 123 0.11 7.40 -5.66
C THR A 123 -0.33 8.32 -4.51
N ILE A 124 0.19 8.10 -3.30
CA ILE A 124 -0.11 8.96 -2.16
C ILE A 124 0.45 10.36 -2.42
N ILE A 125 -0.40 11.36 -2.23
CA ILE A 125 -0.08 12.77 -2.40
C ILE A 125 0.07 13.42 -1.01
N ASN A 126 1.19 14.11 -0.79
CA ASN A 126 1.45 14.85 0.43
C ASN A 126 0.60 16.14 0.53
N LYS A 127 0.71 16.88 1.64
CA LYS A 127 -0.06 18.12 1.84
C LYS A 127 0.31 19.27 0.89
N ALA A 128 1.45 19.17 0.22
CA ALA A 128 1.86 20.12 -0.82
C ALA A 128 1.30 19.76 -2.21
N GLY A 129 0.59 18.64 -2.36
CA GLY A 129 0.05 18.21 -3.65
C GLY A 129 1.02 17.40 -4.51
N HIS A 130 2.08 16.84 -3.91
CA HIS A 130 3.11 16.10 -4.62
C HIS A 130 3.14 14.63 -4.22
N ASP A 131 3.36 13.74 -5.19
CA ASP A 131 3.70 12.33 -4.95
C ASP A 131 5.23 12.17 -4.73
N ALA A 132 5.65 10.92 -4.53
CA ALA A 132 7.07 10.59 -4.38
C ALA A 132 7.89 10.85 -5.67
N VAL A 133 7.29 10.64 -6.85
CA VAL A 133 7.97 10.80 -8.14
C VAL A 133 8.30 12.28 -8.40
N PHE A 134 7.36 13.16 -8.11
CA PHE A 134 7.56 14.62 -8.16
C PHE A 134 8.73 15.03 -7.26
N GLY A 135 8.81 14.49 -6.03
CA GLY A 135 9.93 14.73 -5.13
C GLY A 135 11.29 14.36 -5.74
N ALA A 136 11.36 13.21 -6.42
CA ALA A 136 12.56 12.79 -7.15
C ALA A 136 12.88 13.72 -8.33
N GLU A 137 11.87 14.14 -9.11
CA GLU A 137 12.02 15.01 -10.27
C GLU A 137 12.60 16.38 -9.89
N VAL A 138 12.00 17.07 -8.92
CA VAL A 138 12.44 18.42 -8.53
C VAL A 138 13.78 18.46 -7.79
N ASN A 139 14.32 17.30 -7.40
CA ASN A 139 15.63 17.17 -6.75
C ASN A 139 16.67 16.46 -7.65
N ASP A 140 16.43 16.40 -8.96
CA ASP A 140 17.33 15.83 -9.97
C ASP A 140 17.70 14.36 -9.73
N LYS A 141 16.79 13.57 -9.14
CA LYS A 141 17.00 12.14 -8.85
C LYS A 141 16.63 11.28 -10.05
N LYS A 142 17.35 11.47 -11.16
CA LYS A 142 17.04 10.88 -12.48
C LYS A 142 16.86 9.38 -12.44
N GLU A 143 17.73 8.64 -11.76
CA GLU A 143 17.63 7.18 -11.70
C GLU A 143 16.33 6.69 -11.04
N VAL A 144 15.81 7.45 -10.05
CA VAL A 144 14.53 7.15 -9.40
C VAL A 144 13.36 7.45 -10.35
N VAL A 145 13.38 8.60 -11.01
CA VAL A 145 12.36 8.99 -11.99
C VAL A 145 12.32 8.00 -13.15
N GLU A 146 13.47 7.69 -13.73
CA GLU A 146 13.62 6.70 -14.81
C GLU A 146 13.15 5.32 -14.36
N TRP A 147 13.39 4.91 -13.11
CA TRP A 147 12.88 3.63 -12.62
C TRP A 147 11.35 3.62 -12.47
N PHE A 148 10.75 4.69 -11.94
CA PHE A 148 9.30 4.82 -11.85
C PHE A 148 8.63 4.84 -13.24
N LEU A 149 9.24 5.53 -14.22
CA LEU A 149 8.75 5.61 -15.61
C LEU A 149 9.09 4.38 -16.46
N GLY A 150 10.21 3.70 -16.17
CA GLY A 150 10.65 2.50 -16.88
C GLY A 150 9.77 1.29 -16.61
N ALA A 151 8.95 1.32 -15.56
CA ALA A 151 7.88 0.35 -15.37
C ALA A 151 6.83 0.38 -16.50
N VAL A 152 6.79 1.45 -17.29
CA VAL A 152 5.83 1.65 -18.40
C VAL A 152 6.33 1.03 -19.72
N ASP A 153 7.65 0.83 -19.89
CA ASP A 153 8.23 0.19 -21.09
C ASP A 153 7.88 -1.32 -21.21
N GLY A 154 7.38 -1.93 -20.14
CA GLY A 154 6.84 -3.30 -20.15
C GLY A 154 5.42 -3.42 -20.73
N LEU A 155 4.69 -2.31 -20.88
CA LEU A 155 3.29 -2.31 -21.33
C LEU A 155 3.13 -2.25 -22.86
N ASP A 156 4.17 -1.87 -23.59
CA ASP A 156 4.13 -1.77 -25.07
C ASP A 156 4.26 -3.13 -25.79
N THR A 157 4.67 -4.19 -25.07
CA THR A 157 4.83 -5.53 -25.68
C THR A 157 3.53 -6.35 -25.78
N GLY A 158 2.40 -5.81 -25.30
CA GLY A 158 1.13 -6.54 -25.17
C GLY A 158 0.10 -6.32 -26.29
N VAL A 159 0.32 -5.40 -27.23
CA VAL A 159 -0.65 -5.08 -28.30
C VAL A 159 0.01 -5.27 -29.67
N GLY A 160 0.22 -6.53 -30.07
CA GLY A 160 0.81 -6.76 -31.40
C GLY A 160 1.18 -8.18 -31.83
N GLN A 161 0.90 -9.23 -31.05
CA GLN A 161 1.05 -10.61 -31.54
C GLN A 161 -0.30 -11.22 -31.90
N ALA A 162 -0.94 -10.64 -32.92
CA ALA A 162 -1.85 -11.39 -33.76
C ALA A 162 -1.00 -12.15 -34.80
N SER A 163 -0.89 -13.46 -34.59
CA SER A 163 -0.68 -14.51 -35.59
C SER A 163 -0.06 -14.12 -36.93
N GLU A 164 1.23 -14.35 -37.10
CA GLU A 164 1.82 -14.71 -38.40
C GLU A 164 2.48 -16.09 -38.23
N ALA A 165 1.63 -17.10 -38.09
CA ALA A 165 2.00 -18.49 -38.33
C ALA A 165 1.60 -18.82 -39.78
N SER A 166 2.54 -18.72 -40.70
CA SER A 166 2.48 -19.33 -42.04
C SER A 166 3.67 -20.27 -42.15
N VAL A 167 3.57 -21.48 -41.61
CA VAL A 167 3.05 -22.72 -42.25
C VAL A 167 3.90 -23.14 -43.46
N ASP A 168 4.70 -24.15 -43.15
CA ASP A 168 5.55 -24.97 -43.99
C ASP A 168 4.77 -25.73 -45.08
N THR A 169 5.47 -26.01 -46.17
CA THR A 169 4.92 -26.45 -47.46
C THR A 169 4.93 -27.97 -47.53
N THR A 170 3.77 -28.63 -47.43
CA THR A 170 3.60 -29.97 -48.02
C THR A 170 2.22 -30.15 -48.63
N LYS A 171 2.24 -30.87 -49.75
CA LYS A 171 1.22 -30.97 -50.78
C LYS A 171 0.38 -32.25 -50.62
N GLU A 172 -0.85 -32.11 -51.12
CA GLU A 172 -1.74 -33.12 -51.74
C GLU A 172 -2.56 -34.07 -50.86
N GLY A 173 -3.89 -33.98 -51.04
CA GLY A 173 -4.72 -35.16 -51.27
C GLY A 173 -5.96 -35.33 -50.39
N GLY A 174 -7.14 -34.96 -50.92
CA GLY A 174 -8.41 -35.63 -50.57
C GLY A 174 -9.50 -34.78 -49.88
N VAL A 175 -10.48 -34.32 -50.67
CA VAL A 175 -11.89 -34.10 -50.26
C VAL A 175 -12.70 -35.37 -50.60
N PRO A 176 -13.93 -35.65 -50.09
CA PRO A 176 -14.87 -34.78 -49.36
C PRO A 176 -15.64 -35.44 -48.17
N GLY A 177 -16.41 -34.65 -47.41
CA GLY A 177 -17.47 -35.17 -46.54
C GLY A 177 -18.16 -34.12 -45.66
N LEU A 178 -19.24 -33.51 -46.17
CA LEU A 178 -20.11 -32.59 -45.45
C LEU A 178 -21.31 -33.33 -44.84
N GLN A 179 -21.47 -33.23 -43.52
CA GLN A 179 -22.73 -33.43 -42.77
C GLN A 179 -22.49 -32.72 -41.41
N GLY A 180 -23.15 -31.63 -41.02
CA GLY A 180 -24.58 -31.34 -41.09
C GLY A 180 -25.23 -31.83 -39.81
N THR A 181 -25.32 -31.00 -38.77
CA THR A 181 -26.45 -30.97 -37.81
C THR A 181 -26.40 -29.70 -36.96
N ASP A 182 -27.34 -28.82 -37.27
CA ASP A 182 -27.91 -27.77 -36.44
C ASP A 182 -28.66 -28.41 -35.26
N HIS A 183 -28.33 -27.99 -34.04
CA HIS A 183 -29.22 -28.12 -32.89
C HIS A 183 -29.25 -26.82 -32.10
N SER A 184 -30.14 -25.95 -32.57
CA SER A 184 -30.96 -25.03 -31.79
C SER A 184 -31.41 -25.61 -30.44
N ASN A 185 -31.21 -24.88 -29.33
CA ASN A 185 -32.06 -24.95 -28.15
C ASN A 185 -32.03 -23.61 -27.38
N PRO A 186 -33.17 -22.90 -27.23
CA PRO A 186 -33.29 -21.74 -26.35
C PRO A 186 -33.92 -22.12 -25.00
N ILE A 187 -33.34 -21.69 -23.88
CA ILE A 187 -33.93 -21.85 -22.54
C ILE A 187 -33.91 -20.51 -21.78
N GLY A 188 -35.10 -20.11 -21.30
CA GLY A 188 -35.41 -19.31 -20.10
C GLY A 188 -34.80 -17.91 -20.01
N ALA A 189 -35.53 -16.81 -20.23
CA ALA A 189 -36.50 -16.25 -19.27
C ALA A 189 -35.94 -16.15 -17.84
N ASP A 190 -35.39 -14.97 -17.50
CA ASP A 190 -35.67 -14.32 -16.22
C ASP A 190 -35.37 -12.82 -16.32
N GLY A 191 -36.42 -12.03 -16.16
CA GLY A 191 -36.37 -10.58 -16.15
C GLY A 191 -35.89 -10.08 -14.80
N LEU A 192 -34.81 -9.28 -14.81
CA LEU A 192 -34.44 -8.46 -13.67
C LEU A 192 -34.87 -7.01 -13.94
N HIS A 193 -35.95 -6.67 -13.24
CA HIS A 193 -36.55 -5.35 -13.15
C HIS A 193 -35.56 -4.37 -12.51
N THR A 194 -35.12 -3.37 -13.28
CA THR A 194 -34.31 -2.26 -12.80
C THR A 194 -35.17 -1.32 -11.95
N GLY A 195 -35.17 -1.51 -10.64
CA GLY A 195 -35.77 -0.59 -9.68
C GLY A 195 -35.00 0.74 -9.67
N SER A 196 -35.69 1.81 -10.06
CA SER A 196 -35.14 3.16 -10.10
C SER A 196 -34.84 3.67 -8.68
N VAL A 197 -33.79 4.47 -8.56
CA VAL A 197 -33.24 5.07 -7.32
C VAL A 197 -34.28 5.89 -6.52
N GLU A 198 -35.43 6.17 -7.11
CA GLU A 198 -36.53 6.92 -6.51
C GLU A 198 -37.37 6.11 -5.51
N ASP A 199 -37.41 4.78 -5.61
CA ASP A 199 -38.20 3.93 -4.70
C ASP A 199 -37.55 3.78 -3.31
N LEU A 200 -36.21 3.87 -3.23
CA LEU A 200 -35.47 3.86 -1.96
C LEU A 200 -35.60 5.19 -1.19
N ARG A 201 -35.86 6.31 -1.88
CA ARG A 201 -35.97 7.63 -1.24
C ARG A 201 -37.29 7.81 -0.49
N ARG A 202 -38.36 7.10 -0.88
CA ARG A 202 -39.68 7.18 -0.23
C ARG A 202 -39.78 6.43 1.10
N GLN A 203 -38.84 5.54 1.43
CA GLN A 203 -38.89 4.76 2.67
C GLN A 203 -38.26 5.44 3.90
N MET A 204 -37.74 6.67 3.79
CA MET A 204 -37.08 7.36 4.91
C MET A 204 -37.81 8.59 5.48
N GLU A 205 -38.97 9.00 4.98
CA GLU A 205 -39.69 10.20 5.46
C GLU A 205 -40.81 9.91 6.49
N GLY A 206 -40.83 8.73 7.11
CA GLY A 206 -41.97 8.26 7.92
C GLY A 206 -41.82 8.19 9.44
N VAL A 207 -40.74 8.69 10.06
CA VAL A 207 -40.53 8.55 11.52
C VAL A 207 -40.55 9.92 12.19
N GLN A 208 -41.75 10.44 12.48
CA GLN A 208 -41.94 11.48 13.48
C GLN A 208 -42.07 10.82 14.86
N THR A 209 -41.04 10.95 15.70
CA THR A 209 -41.12 10.64 17.13
C THR A 209 -41.91 11.76 17.82
N LYS A 210 -43.16 11.47 18.18
CA LYS A 210 -43.93 12.27 19.13
C LYS A 210 -43.36 12.05 20.53
N ASP A 211 -42.55 12.98 21.03
CA ASP A 211 -42.33 13.09 22.48
C ASP A 211 -43.22 14.19 23.05
N GLY A 212 -44.16 13.71 23.87
CA GLY A 212 -45.18 14.51 24.53
C GLY A 212 -44.59 15.42 25.59
N SER A 213 -45.07 16.67 25.55
CA SER A 213 -44.93 17.66 26.60
C SER A 213 -45.57 17.16 27.89
N SER A 214 -44.80 17.07 28.98
CA SER A 214 -45.33 17.04 30.34
C SER A 214 -45.14 18.44 30.94
N GLN A 215 -46.25 19.14 31.15
CA GLN A 215 -46.36 20.35 31.96
C GLN A 215 -47.32 20.07 33.11
N GLY A 216 -46.89 20.40 34.33
CA GLY A 216 -47.72 20.99 35.38
C GLY A 216 -48.44 20.04 36.34
N GLY A 217 -48.17 20.22 37.63
CA GLY A 217 -48.96 19.70 38.75
C GLY A 217 -48.15 19.46 40.00
#